data_AF-A0A4Y2JG93-F1
#
_entry.id   AF-A0A4Y2JG93-F1
#
_cell.length_a   1.000
_cell.length_b   1.000
_cell.length_c   1.000
_cell.angle_alpha   90.00
_cell.angle_beta   90.00
_cell.angle_gamma   90.00
#
_symmetry.space_group_name_H-M   'P 1'
#
loop_
_entity.id
_entity.type
_entity.pdbx_description
1 polymer ?
#
loop_
_entity_poly.entity_id
_entity_poly.type
_entity_poly.pdbx_seq_one_letter_code
_entity_poly.pdbx_strand_id
1 'polypeptide(L)'
;MEKMVSSCNIGLFADDVVIWKNDKDVIKIENSLNENMVAIQSFAEEHKLNFNPAKPFTCIFTTNIHMLNLQPKIYLKGNLIETTKSPTYLGFTLDTEINCGKHIAKLVEKGRKRLQLLKFISGRDWGANSGTLRMTYTALIRPVLEYGYQVHQVASQTNLNKLERVQLSAARIITGLRSCCPKTIVLYEADLQPLSMRIRTNSAKYIAKLQSLGSFNRTSKSILQWTSNQRLKKDSPVGVMWKRGLLDFNIEPCIPFSCLTPNTSLDRVSFNDQLLSSASKHTQHPEMMRQLSLELITNIPSQALVLYTDGSKSDSGRTGSGVYAKAEDGLVFRCRFRNQITVRFSDRNFLPSEKP
;
A
#
# COMPACT_ATOMS: atom_id res chain seq x y z
N MET A 1 -9.20 14.60 17.11
CA MET A 1 -7.73 14.74 17.17
C MET A 1 -7.15 15.72 16.13
N GLU A 2 -7.35 15.56 14.81
CA GLU A 2 -6.76 16.50 13.82
C GLU A 2 -7.19 17.97 13.99
N LYS A 3 -8.45 18.24 14.41
CA LYS A 3 -8.93 19.61 14.69
C LYS A 3 -8.35 20.22 15.98
N MET A 4 -7.74 19.42 16.85
CA MET A 4 -7.23 19.87 18.16
C MET A 4 -5.76 20.31 18.09
N VAL A 5 -5.02 19.83 17.08
CA VAL A 5 -3.62 20.17 16.87
C VAL A 5 -3.56 21.39 15.96
N SER A 6 -3.41 22.58 16.53
CA SER A 6 -3.48 23.85 15.80
C SER A 6 -2.11 24.38 15.34
N SER A 7 -1.04 24.10 16.10
CA SER A 7 0.29 24.66 15.90
C SER A 7 1.34 23.65 15.41
N CYS A 8 0.96 22.39 15.28
CA CYS A 8 1.78 21.27 14.83
C CYS A 8 1.08 20.49 13.71
N ASN A 9 1.85 19.70 12.97
CA ASN A 9 1.29 18.70 12.06
C ASN A 9 1.07 17.39 12.81
N ILE A 10 0.04 16.64 12.42
CA ILE A 10 -0.31 15.34 13.00
C ILE A 10 -0.50 14.29 11.91
N GLY A 11 -0.08 13.06 12.22
CA GLY A 11 -0.27 11.86 11.43
C GLY A 11 -0.81 10.75 12.33
N LEU A 12 -1.81 10.03 11.84
CA LEU A 12 -2.49 8.97 12.55
C LEU A 12 -2.47 7.71 11.69
N PHE A 13 -2.12 6.58 12.30
CA PHE A 13 -2.24 5.27 11.69
C PHE A 13 -2.62 4.24 12.75
N ALA A 14 -3.86 3.76 12.73
CA ALA A 14 -4.42 2.92 13.78
C ALA A 14 -4.21 3.55 15.18
N ASP A 15 -3.44 2.91 16.07
CA ASP A 15 -3.06 3.39 17.40
C ASP A 15 -1.81 4.27 17.42
N ASP A 16 -1.03 4.29 16.33
CA ASP A 16 0.18 5.09 16.23
C ASP A 16 -0.17 6.56 15.92
N VAL A 17 0.30 7.47 16.78
CA VAL A 17 0.15 8.92 16.65
C VAL A 17 1.53 9.55 16.50
N VAL A 18 1.71 10.41 15.50
CA VAL A 18 2.92 11.20 15.32
C VAL A 18 2.56 12.67 15.21
N ILE A 19 3.24 13.50 16.00
CA ILE A 19 3.19 14.96 15.89
C ILE A 19 4.56 15.49 15.49
N TRP A 20 4.59 16.51 14.64
CA TRP A 20 5.83 17.16 14.24
C TRP A 20 5.65 18.63 13.94
N LYS A 21 6.74 19.38 14.13
CA LYS A 21 6.85 20.80 13.81
C LYS A 21 8.19 21.09 13.16
N ASN A 22 8.23 22.13 12.33
CA ASN A 22 9.43 22.65 11.70
C ASN A 22 9.53 24.13 12.01
N ASP A 23 10.65 24.55 12.61
CA ASP A 23 10.98 25.95 12.89
C ASP A 23 12.52 26.10 12.91
N LYS A 24 13.01 27.35 12.90
CA LYS A 24 14.43 27.64 13.13
C LYS A 24 14.78 27.66 14.62
N ASP A 25 13.79 27.96 15.47
CA ASP A 25 13.96 28.07 16.91
C ASP A 25 13.51 26.79 17.62
N VAL A 26 14.46 26.13 18.28
CA VAL A 26 14.24 24.89 19.03
C VAL A 26 13.24 25.08 20.16
N ILE A 27 13.30 26.21 20.87
CA ILE A 27 12.46 26.47 22.04
C ILE A 27 10.99 26.59 21.60
N LYS A 28 10.75 27.24 20.44
CA LYS A 28 9.41 27.31 19.85
C LYS A 28 8.87 25.93 19.44
N ILE A 29 9.75 25.05 18.94
CA ILE A 29 9.37 23.67 18.61
C ILE A 29 8.98 22.93 19.89
N GLU A 30 9.81 22.99 20.94
CA GLU A 30 9.55 22.33 22.22
C GLU A 30 8.25 22.78 22.86
N ASN A 31 8.05 24.11 23.00
CA ASN A 31 6.84 24.66 23.60
C ASN A 31 5.59 24.23 22.84
N SER A 32 5.62 24.36 21.51
CA SER A 32 4.48 23.99 20.68
C SER A 32 4.20 22.48 20.70
N LEU A 33 5.22 21.63 20.71
CA LEU A 33 5.01 20.18 20.84
C LEU A 33 4.41 19.84 22.20
N ASN A 34 4.94 20.41 23.30
CA ASN A 34 4.42 20.17 24.65
C ASN A 34 2.97 20.65 24.81
N GLU A 35 2.61 21.83 24.29
CA GLU A 35 1.23 22.32 24.29
C GLU A 35 0.27 21.34 23.59
N ASN A 36 0.65 20.81 22.43
CA ASN A 36 -0.16 19.83 21.70
C ASN A 36 -0.19 18.47 22.39
N MET A 37 0.90 18.06 23.07
CA MET A 37 0.94 16.84 23.87
C MET A 37 -0.05 16.90 25.03
N VAL A 38 -0.18 18.06 25.70
CA VAL A 38 -1.19 18.26 26.75
C VAL A 38 -2.60 18.13 26.16
N ALA A 39 -2.89 18.78 25.02
CA ALA A 39 -4.20 18.67 24.37
C ALA A 39 -4.55 17.23 23.95
N ILE A 40 -3.56 16.48 23.43
CA ILE A 40 -3.72 15.07 23.07
C ILE A 40 -3.95 14.21 24.32
N GLN A 41 -3.27 14.51 25.43
CA GLN A 41 -3.46 13.83 26.69
C GLN A 41 -4.87 14.03 27.24
N SER A 42 -5.36 15.26 27.29
CA SER A 42 -6.72 15.56 27.75
C SER A 42 -7.78 14.86 26.89
N PHE A 43 -7.60 14.83 25.56
CA PHE A 43 -8.46 14.06 24.66
C PHE A 43 -8.43 12.57 24.97
N ALA A 44 -7.24 12.00 25.17
CA ALA A 44 -7.10 10.58 25.48
C ALA A 44 -7.82 10.24 26.80
N GLU A 45 -7.69 11.08 27.82
CA GLU A 45 -8.35 10.90 29.11
C GLU A 45 -9.88 10.97 29.00
N GLU A 46 -10.42 11.95 28.25
CA GLU A 46 -11.86 12.08 27.97
C GLU A 46 -12.42 10.83 27.27
N HIS A 47 -11.65 10.27 26.34
CA HIS A 47 -12.02 9.07 25.59
C HIS A 47 -11.57 7.76 26.24
N LYS A 48 -11.08 7.79 27.49
CA LYS A 48 -10.59 6.61 28.25
C LYS A 48 -9.50 5.81 27.53
N LEU A 49 -8.66 6.50 26.75
CA LEU A 49 -7.50 5.95 26.07
C LEU A 49 -6.24 6.13 26.94
N ASN A 50 -5.41 5.08 27.00
CA ASN A 50 -4.16 5.10 27.76
C ASN A 50 -2.95 4.97 26.83
N PHE A 51 -2.01 5.90 26.97
CA PHE A 51 -0.71 5.79 26.33
C PHE A 51 0.19 4.80 27.07
N ASN A 52 0.89 3.96 26.30
CA ASN A 52 1.95 3.12 26.84
C ASN A 52 3.19 4.00 27.13
N PRO A 53 3.68 4.07 28.38
CA PRO A 53 4.76 4.98 28.77
C PRO A 53 6.13 4.62 28.17
N ALA A 54 6.35 3.36 27.77
CA ALA A 54 7.64 2.88 27.25
C ALA A 54 7.78 2.93 25.73
N LYS A 55 6.67 3.15 25.00
CA LYS A 55 6.66 3.23 23.54
C LYS A 55 7.02 4.60 22.93
N PRO A 56 6.65 5.77 23.50
CA PRO A 56 6.86 7.04 22.84
C PRO A 56 8.35 7.37 22.75
N PHE A 57 8.73 8.06 21.70
CA PHE A 57 10.08 8.55 21.49
C PHE A 57 10.03 9.93 20.85
N THR A 58 11.11 10.69 21.00
CA THR A 58 11.35 11.92 20.25
C THR A 58 12.50 11.71 19.26
N CYS A 59 12.47 12.43 18.15
CA CYS A 59 13.53 12.40 17.15
C CYS A 59 13.61 13.75 16.45
N ILE A 60 14.84 14.19 16.15
CA ILE A 60 15.09 15.42 15.41
C ILE A 60 15.58 15.07 14.00
N PHE A 61 15.00 15.75 13.02
CA PHE A 61 15.44 15.70 11.63
C PHE A 61 16.12 17.00 11.26
N THR A 62 17.41 16.94 10.95
CA THR A 62 18.21 18.12 10.64
C THR A 62 19.42 17.75 9.78
N THR A 63 19.84 18.67 8.93
CA THR A 63 21.11 18.61 8.20
C THR A 63 22.25 19.32 8.93
N ASN A 64 21.95 20.03 10.03
CA ASN A 64 22.96 20.68 10.85
C ASN A 64 23.55 19.69 11.86
N ILE A 65 24.81 19.33 11.66
CA ILE A 65 25.55 18.36 12.49
C ILE A 65 25.58 18.79 13.97
N HIS A 66 25.66 20.09 14.25
CA HIS A 66 25.69 20.61 15.61
C HIS A 66 24.37 20.38 16.37
N MET A 67 23.25 20.22 15.66
CA MET A 67 21.93 19.94 16.25
C MET A 67 21.63 18.45 16.40
N LEU A 68 22.50 17.55 15.92
CA LEU A 68 22.26 16.09 15.98
C LEU A 68 22.29 15.52 17.39
N ASN A 69 22.93 16.22 18.35
CA ASN A 69 23.04 15.80 19.74
C ASN A 69 22.05 16.53 20.66
N LEU A 70 21.19 17.38 20.10
CA LEU A 70 20.16 18.06 20.86
C LEU A 70 19.17 17.02 21.42
N GLN A 71 18.79 17.18 22.69
CA GLN A 71 17.77 16.37 23.35
C GLN A 71 16.59 17.26 23.71
N PRO A 72 15.52 17.26 22.90
CA PRO A 72 14.40 18.13 23.12
C PRO A 72 13.61 17.67 24.35
N LYS A 73 13.22 18.62 25.20
CA LYS A 73 12.50 18.33 26.44
C LYS A 73 11.00 18.22 26.18
N ILE A 74 10.57 17.04 25.73
CA ILE A 74 9.15 16.73 25.48
C ILE A 74 8.63 15.80 26.56
N TYR A 75 7.45 16.13 27.11
CA TYR A 75 6.85 15.40 28.21
C TYR A 75 5.54 14.73 27.80
N LEU A 76 5.28 13.53 28.34
CA LEU A 76 4.00 12.84 28.27
C LEU A 76 3.60 12.38 29.67
N LYS A 77 2.44 12.82 30.17
CA LYS A 77 1.99 12.56 31.55
C LYS A 77 3.07 12.94 32.60
N GLY A 78 3.78 14.04 32.38
CA GLY A 78 4.87 14.51 33.24
C GLY A 78 6.21 13.79 33.09
N ASN A 79 6.28 12.69 32.32
CA ASN A 79 7.52 11.94 32.09
C ASN A 79 8.24 12.46 30.83
N LEU A 80 9.57 12.66 30.94
CA LEU A 80 10.41 13.02 29.81
C LEU A 80 10.51 11.86 28.82
N ILE A 81 10.22 12.13 27.55
CA ILE A 81 10.28 11.13 26.48
C ILE A 81 11.72 10.98 25.97
N GLU A 82 12.19 9.74 25.83
CA GLU A 82 13.54 9.45 25.33
C GLU A 82 13.74 9.94 23.89
N THR A 83 14.89 10.55 23.62
CA THR A 83 15.30 10.97 22.28
C THR A 83 16.10 9.87 21.58
N THR A 84 15.61 9.41 20.43
CA THR A 84 16.31 8.44 19.59
C THR A 84 16.71 9.02 18.23
N LYS A 85 17.91 8.70 17.76
CA LYS A 85 18.43 9.11 16.44
C LYS A 85 17.94 8.22 15.30
N SER A 86 17.27 7.11 15.61
CA SER A 86 16.76 6.20 14.59
C SER A 86 15.48 5.50 15.02
N PRO A 87 14.39 6.27 15.11
CA PRO A 87 13.10 5.69 15.45
C PRO A 87 12.61 4.79 14.33
N THR A 88 11.79 3.80 14.70
CA THR A 88 11.05 2.98 13.74
C THR A 88 9.59 3.41 13.80
N TYR A 89 9.06 3.87 12.67
CA TYR A 89 7.65 4.26 12.53
C TYR A 89 7.04 3.48 11.36
N LEU A 90 5.91 2.82 11.61
CA LEU A 90 5.25 1.94 10.62
C LEU A 90 6.24 1.01 9.93
N GLY A 91 7.09 0.31 10.70
CA GLY A 91 8.11 -0.61 10.18
C GLY A 91 9.29 0.02 9.43
N PHE A 92 9.28 1.33 9.19
CA PHE A 92 10.35 2.07 8.52
C PHE A 92 11.30 2.70 9.55
N THR A 93 12.61 2.43 9.43
CA THR A 93 13.60 3.05 10.33
C THR A 93 14.08 4.37 9.77
N LEU A 94 13.75 5.46 10.46
CA LEU A 94 14.13 6.79 10.06
C LEU A 94 15.59 7.08 10.47
N ASP A 95 16.24 7.90 9.67
CA ASP A 95 17.56 8.47 9.93
C ASP A 95 17.40 9.98 10.09
N THR A 96 18.24 10.64 10.90
CA THR A 96 18.17 12.09 11.15
C THR A 96 18.19 12.93 9.86
N GLU A 97 18.83 12.42 8.80
CA GLU A 97 18.90 13.06 7.48
C GLU A 97 17.96 12.42 6.43
N ILE A 98 17.16 11.41 6.80
CA ILE A 98 16.27 10.68 5.90
C ILE A 98 17.05 10.14 4.69
N ASN A 99 18.19 9.49 4.91
CA ASN A 99 19.01 8.88 3.85
C ASN A 99 18.72 7.38 3.63
N CYS A 100 17.78 6.84 4.41
CA CYS A 100 17.35 5.44 4.40
C CYS A 100 18.47 4.43 4.69
N GLY A 101 19.62 4.87 5.17
CA GLY A 101 20.79 4.03 5.39
C GLY A 101 20.55 2.94 6.44
N LYS A 102 20.01 3.31 7.61
CA LYS A 102 19.71 2.34 8.67
C LYS A 102 18.54 1.44 8.28
N HIS A 103 17.52 1.98 7.59
CA HIS A 103 16.43 1.18 7.06
C HIS A 103 16.93 0.09 6.12
N ILE A 104 17.71 0.48 5.10
CA ILE A 104 18.29 -0.46 4.14
C ILE A 104 19.19 -1.49 4.82
N ALA A 105 19.99 -1.09 5.81
CA ALA A 105 20.80 -2.03 6.58
C ALA A 105 19.93 -3.11 7.27
N LYS A 106 18.83 -2.72 7.92
CA LYS A 106 17.87 -3.67 8.52
C LYS A 106 17.20 -4.55 7.48
N LEU A 107 16.82 -4.02 6.31
CA LEU A 107 16.25 -4.81 5.22
C LEU A 107 17.25 -5.85 4.69
N VAL A 108 18.52 -5.47 4.54
CA VAL A 108 19.60 -6.38 4.12
C VAL A 108 19.79 -7.49 5.13
N GLU A 109 19.79 -7.18 6.43
CA GLU A 109 19.90 -8.18 7.49
C GLU A 109 18.72 -9.18 7.46
N LYS A 110 17.48 -8.66 7.42
CA LYS A 110 16.26 -9.48 7.30
C LYS A 110 16.27 -10.33 6.03
N GLY A 111 16.68 -9.74 4.90
CA GLY A 111 16.81 -10.43 3.62
C GLY A 111 17.85 -11.54 3.66
N ARG A 112 19.03 -11.31 4.26
CA ARG A 112 20.08 -12.32 4.45
C ARG A 112 19.62 -13.45 5.37
N LYS A 113 18.86 -13.17 6.43
CA LYS A 113 18.26 -14.20 7.29
C LYS A 113 17.32 -15.10 6.48
N ARG A 114 16.41 -14.51 5.69
CA ARG A 114 15.51 -15.28 4.81
C ARG A 114 16.23 -16.00 3.66
N LEU A 115 17.39 -15.50 3.25
CA LEU A 115 18.24 -16.15 2.26
C LEU A 115 18.77 -17.51 2.73
N GLN A 116 18.98 -17.70 4.05
CA GLN A 116 19.42 -18.99 4.59
C GLN A 116 18.39 -20.08 4.35
N LEU A 117 17.09 -19.76 4.45
CA LEU A 117 16.02 -20.68 4.07
C LEU A 117 16.12 -21.07 2.59
N LEU A 118 16.37 -20.11 1.70
CA LEU A 118 16.52 -20.37 0.27
C LEU A 118 17.71 -21.30 -0.02
N LYS A 119 18.83 -21.11 0.69
CA LYS A 119 20.00 -22.00 0.60
C LYS A 119 19.71 -23.40 1.12
N PHE A 120 18.95 -23.49 2.20
CA PHE A 120 18.60 -24.78 2.80
C PHE A 120 17.82 -25.62 1.81
N ILE A 121 16.84 -25.05 1.11
CA ILE A 121 15.99 -25.80 0.15
C ILE A 121 16.62 -25.98 -1.24
N SER A 122 17.83 -25.46 -1.50
CA SER A 122 18.49 -25.52 -2.81
C SER A 122 19.52 -26.65 -2.94
N GLY A 123 19.29 -27.78 -2.25
CA GLY A 123 20.17 -28.96 -2.32
C GLY A 123 20.37 -29.48 -3.76
N ARG A 124 21.52 -30.08 -4.08
CA ARG A 124 21.79 -30.60 -5.43
C ARG A 124 20.96 -31.83 -5.77
N ASP A 125 20.86 -32.79 -4.84
CA ASP A 125 20.24 -34.10 -5.11
C ASP A 125 18.77 -34.17 -4.64
N TRP A 126 18.37 -33.29 -3.73
CA TRP A 126 17.04 -33.27 -3.11
C TRP A 126 16.38 -31.89 -3.11
N GLY A 127 17.05 -30.88 -3.68
CA GLY A 127 16.58 -29.50 -3.60
C GLY A 127 15.43 -29.17 -4.54
N ALA A 128 14.79 -28.06 -4.24
CA ALA A 128 13.72 -27.53 -5.05
C ALA A 128 14.23 -27.07 -6.43
N ASN A 129 13.40 -27.24 -7.46
CA ASN A 129 13.70 -26.73 -8.79
C ASN A 129 13.80 -25.18 -8.82
N SER A 130 14.43 -24.64 -9.85
CA SER A 130 14.66 -23.19 -10.01
C SER A 130 13.36 -22.37 -9.97
N GLY A 131 12.25 -22.91 -10.49
CA GLY A 131 10.92 -22.27 -10.43
C GLY A 131 10.41 -22.10 -9.00
N THR A 132 10.48 -23.15 -8.19
CA THR A 132 10.10 -23.12 -6.78
C THR A 132 11.02 -22.21 -5.98
N LEU A 133 12.34 -22.25 -6.21
CA LEU A 133 13.29 -21.34 -5.56
C LEU A 133 13.00 -19.87 -5.90
N ARG A 134 12.71 -19.58 -7.18
CA ARG A 134 12.30 -18.24 -7.64
C ARG A 134 10.99 -17.79 -7.00
N MET A 135 10.02 -18.69 -6.87
CA MET A 135 8.76 -18.42 -6.20
C MET A 135 8.99 -18.12 -4.71
N THR A 136 9.80 -18.91 -4.01
CA THR A 136 10.17 -18.67 -2.61
C THR A 136 10.87 -17.32 -2.44
N TYR A 137 11.81 -16.96 -3.32
CA TYR A 137 12.43 -15.63 -3.32
C TYR A 137 11.37 -14.52 -3.49
N THR A 138 10.48 -14.67 -4.46
CA THR A 138 9.46 -13.67 -4.80
C THR A 138 8.44 -13.49 -3.69
N ALA A 139 8.07 -14.56 -2.98
CA ALA A 139 7.09 -14.53 -1.90
C ALA A 139 7.69 -14.07 -0.57
N LEU A 140 8.92 -14.49 -0.24
CA LEU A 140 9.48 -14.29 1.11
C LEU A 140 10.59 -13.25 1.18
N ILE A 141 11.43 -13.10 0.17
CA ILE A 141 12.61 -12.23 0.24
C ILE A 141 12.33 -10.89 -0.42
N ARG A 142 11.78 -10.90 -1.63
CA ARG A 142 11.51 -9.68 -2.42
C ARG A 142 10.65 -8.65 -1.67
N PRO A 143 9.55 -9.02 -0.97
CA PRO A 143 8.73 -8.03 -0.26
C PRO A 143 9.48 -7.34 0.88
N VAL A 144 10.46 -8.02 1.50
CA VAL A 144 11.33 -7.42 2.52
C VAL A 144 12.25 -6.38 1.88
N LEU A 145 12.89 -6.72 0.77
CA LEU A 145 13.84 -5.82 0.10
C LEU A 145 13.15 -4.59 -0.53
N GLU A 146 11.91 -4.75 -0.99
CA GLU A 146 11.12 -3.68 -1.59
C GLU A 146 10.36 -2.83 -0.54
N TYR A 147 10.41 -3.19 0.74
CA TYR A 147 9.66 -2.47 1.77
C TYR A 147 10.15 -1.02 1.97
N GLY A 148 9.28 -0.04 1.71
CA GLY A 148 9.64 1.39 1.75
C GLY A 148 10.20 1.92 0.43
N TYR A 149 10.00 1.22 -0.69
CA TYR A 149 10.44 1.65 -2.03
C TYR A 149 10.02 3.07 -2.42
N GLN A 150 8.94 3.59 -1.83
CA GLN A 150 8.44 4.95 -2.04
C GLN A 150 9.48 6.01 -1.63
N VAL A 151 10.28 5.72 -0.60
CA VAL A 151 11.29 6.64 -0.06
C VAL A 151 12.69 6.29 -0.54
N HIS A 152 12.94 5.05 -0.99
CA HIS A 152 14.26 4.59 -1.46
C HIS A 152 14.91 5.46 -2.55
N GLN A 153 14.13 6.27 -3.28
CA GLN A 153 14.65 7.17 -4.31
C GLN A 153 15.66 8.19 -3.76
N VAL A 154 15.60 8.55 -2.46
CA VAL A 154 16.58 9.48 -1.82
C VAL A 154 17.82 8.78 -1.27
N ALA A 155 17.86 7.44 -1.30
CA ALA A 155 19.00 6.68 -0.81
C ALA A 155 20.17 6.76 -1.81
N SER A 156 21.40 6.72 -1.28
CA SER A 156 22.60 6.68 -2.13
C SER A 156 22.65 5.37 -2.95
N GLN A 157 23.26 5.44 -4.13
CA GLN A 157 23.44 4.24 -4.98
C GLN A 157 24.22 3.14 -4.24
N THR A 158 25.20 3.52 -3.41
CA THR A 158 25.94 2.59 -2.55
C THR A 158 25.03 1.82 -1.60
N ASN A 159 24.04 2.49 -0.98
CA ASN A 159 23.08 1.81 -0.11
C ASN A 159 22.12 0.92 -0.91
N LEU A 160 21.59 1.41 -2.04
CA LEU A 160 20.72 0.60 -2.90
C LEU A 160 21.43 -0.66 -3.44
N ASN A 161 22.71 -0.55 -3.76
CA ASN A 161 23.54 -1.69 -4.18
C ASN A 161 23.63 -2.78 -3.09
N LYS A 162 23.47 -2.45 -1.80
CA LYS A 162 23.43 -3.46 -0.73
C LYS A 162 22.21 -4.38 -0.87
N LEU A 163 21.05 -3.85 -1.28
CA LEU A 163 19.85 -4.64 -1.55
C LEU A 163 20.04 -5.53 -2.79
N GLU A 164 20.59 -4.96 -3.87
CA GLU A 164 20.91 -5.68 -5.11
C GLU A 164 21.86 -6.86 -4.86
N ARG A 165 22.82 -6.72 -3.93
CA ARG A 165 23.70 -7.84 -3.53
C ARG A 165 22.94 -8.98 -2.87
N VAL A 166 21.87 -8.72 -2.11
CA VAL A 166 21.02 -9.77 -1.55
C VAL A 166 20.23 -10.46 -2.66
N GLN A 167 19.65 -9.71 -3.59
CA GLN A 167 18.99 -10.28 -4.76
C GLN A 167 19.94 -11.13 -5.60
N LEU A 168 21.15 -10.62 -5.90
CA LEU A 168 22.14 -11.36 -6.68
C LEU A 168 22.56 -12.66 -5.99
N SER A 169 22.68 -12.64 -4.66
CA SER A 169 22.96 -13.87 -3.91
C SER A 169 21.80 -14.86 -4.01
N ALA A 170 20.55 -14.40 -4.00
CA ALA A 170 19.38 -15.26 -4.21
C ALA A 170 19.34 -15.82 -5.64
N ALA A 171 19.63 -14.99 -6.65
CA ALA A 171 19.68 -15.39 -8.05
C ALA A 171 20.72 -16.48 -8.32
N ARG A 172 21.90 -16.40 -7.67
CA ARG A 172 22.91 -17.46 -7.74
C ARG A 172 22.46 -18.77 -7.11
N ILE A 173 21.71 -18.71 -6.01
CA ILE A 173 21.14 -19.92 -5.39
C ILE A 173 20.08 -20.54 -6.31
N ILE A 174 19.22 -19.73 -6.92
CA ILE A 174 18.17 -20.18 -7.84
C ILE A 174 18.75 -20.88 -9.07
N THR A 175 19.84 -20.34 -9.63
CA THR A 175 20.43 -20.82 -10.89
C THR A 175 21.58 -21.81 -10.70
N GLY A 176 22.15 -21.91 -9.50
CA GLY A 176 23.37 -22.68 -9.25
C GLY A 176 24.65 -22.11 -9.90
N LEU A 177 24.56 -20.91 -10.51
CA LEU A 177 25.69 -20.29 -11.21
C LEU A 177 26.81 -19.83 -10.26
N ARG A 178 28.05 -19.94 -10.74
CA ARG A 178 29.27 -19.60 -9.98
C ARG A 178 29.36 -18.10 -9.68
N SER A 179 30.16 -17.75 -8.68
CA SER A 179 30.38 -16.36 -8.25
C SER A 179 31.03 -15.48 -9.32
N CYS A 180 31.78 -16.07 -10.25
CA CYS A 180 32.42 -15.38 -11.37
C CYS A 180 31.45 -14.99 -12.50
N CYS A 181 30.25 -15.59 -12.55
CA CYS A 181 29.27 -15.28 -13.59
C CYS A 181 28.82 -13.80 -13.48
N PRO A 182 28.81 -13.06 -14.61
CA PRO A 182 28.33 -11.67 -14.65
C PRO A 182 26.92 -11.52 -14.07
N LYS A 183 26.70 -10.44 -13.30
CA LYS A 183 25.41 -10.19 -12.62
C LYS A 183 24.20 -10.19 -13.57
N THR A 184 24.39 -9.70 -14.80
CA THR A 184 23.35 -9.59 -15.82
C THR A 184 22.89 -10.96 -16.28
N ILE A 185 23.82 -11.86 -16.55
CA ILE A 185 23.55 -13.24 -16.95
C ILE A 185 22.85 -13.99 -15.82
N VAL A 186 23.34 -13.87 -14.59
CA VAL A 186 22.73 -14.55 -13.43
C VAL A 186 21.29 -14.10 -13.19
N LEU A 187 21.01 -12.80 -13.33
CA LEU A 187 19.65 -12.27 -13.18
C LEU A 187 18.73 -12.69 -14.32
N TYR A 188 19.24 -12.71 -15.55
CA TYR A 188 18.51 -13.19 -16.72
C TYR A 188 18.11 -14.66 -16.56
N GLU A 189 19.07 -15.53 -16.24
CA GLU A 189 18.82 -16.97 -16.04
C GLU A 189 17.90 -17.24 -14.85
N ALA A 190 17.99 -16.43 -13.80
CA ALA A 190 17.09 -16.53 -12.65
C ALA A 190 15.67 -16.03 -12.93
N ASP A 191 15.39 -15.44 -14.10
CA ASP A 191 14.15 -14.74 -14.43
C ASP A 191 13.83 -13.65 -13.38
N LEU A 192 14.83 -12.83 -13.04
CA LEU A 192 14.75 -11.78 -12.03
C LEU A 192 15.16 -10.42 -12.59
N GLN A 193 14.21 -9.48 -12.61
CA GLN A 193 14.51 -8.08 -12.92
C GLN A 193 15.32 -7.42 -11.78
N PRO A 194 16.33 -6.56 -12.07
CA PRO A 194 17.06 -5.79 -11.06
C PRO A 194 16.14 -5.02 -10.09
N LEU A 195 16.46 -4.99 -8.80
CA LEU A 195 15.62 -4.29 -7.80
C LEU A 195 15.48 -2.81 -8.10
N SER A 196 16.56 -2.18 -8.56
CA SER A 196 16.58 -0.77 -8.96
C SER A 196 15.54 -0.42 -10.02
N MET A 197 15.37 -1.27 -11.04
CA MET A 197 14.33 -1.08 -12.05
C MET A 197 12.95 -1.29 -11.44
N ARG A 198 12.77 -2.33 -10.63
CA ARG A 198 11.49 -2.63 -9.98
C ARG A 198 11.04 -1.53 -9.05
N ILE A 199 11.94 -1.02 -8.20
CA ILE A 199 11.70 0.12 -7.31
C ILE A 199 11.27 1.33 -8.12
N ARG A 200 11.97 1.65 -9.22
CA ARG A 200 11.58 2.76 -10.11
C ARG A 200 10.18 2.57 -10.69
N THR A 201 9.87 1.40 -11.24
CA THR A 201 8.55 1.10 -11.80
C THR A 201 7.45 1.13 -10.74
N ASN A 202 7.68 0.56 -9.56
CA ASN A 202 6.72 0.57 -8.47
C ASN A 202 6.50 1.99 -7.92
N SER A 203 7.56 2.80 -7.80
CA SER A 203 7.44 4.20 -7.43
C SER A 203 6.59 4.98 -8.43
N ALA A 204 6.82 4.79 -9.74
CA ALA A 204 6.01 5.42 -10.78
C ALA A 204 4.53 5.01 -10.70
N LYS A 205 4.24 3.71 -10.57
CA LYS A 205 2.87 3.20 -10.38
C LYS A 205 2.20 3.77 -9.13
N TYR A 206 2.95 3.88 -8.04
CA TYR A 206 2.45 4.43 -6.78
C TYR A 206 2.06 5.89 -6.91
N ILE A 207 2.91 6.71 -7.53
CA ILE A 207 2.59 8.11 -7.81
C ILE A 207 1.41 8.22 -8.75
N ALA A 208 1.40 7.46 -9.85
CA ALA A 208 0.31 7.54 -10.80
C ALA A 208 -1.04 7.22 -10.14
N LYS A 209 -1.05 6.24 -9.23
CA LYS A 209 -2.21 5.94 -8.39
C LYS A 209 -2.56 7.09 -7.44
N LEU A 210 -1.59 7.80 -6.87
CA LEU A 210 -1.89 8.96 -6.03
C LEU A 210 -2.47 10.10 -6.86
N GLN A 211 -1.86 10.44 -8.00
CA GLN A 211 -2.37 11.46 -8.93
C GLN A 211 -3.81 11.15 -9.37
N SER A 212 -4.14 9.89 -9.65
CA SER A 212 -5.52 9.50 -9.99
C SER A 212 -6.51 9.69 -8.84
N LEU A 213 -6.08 9.57 -7.57
CA LEU A 213 -6.94 9.80 -6.41
C LEU A 213 -7.23 11.29 -6.14
N GLY A 214 -6.52 12.22 -6.78
CA GLY A 214 -6.78 13.66 -6.66
C GLY A 214 -6.78 14.15 -5.21
N SER A 215 -7.65 15.11 -4.89
CA SER A 215 -7.74 15.72 -3.55
C SER A 215 -8.40 14.83 -2.48
N PHE A 216 -8.99 13.69 -2.87
CA PHE A 216 -9.69 12.78 -1.95
C PHE A 216 -8.73 12.06 -0.98
N ASN A 217 -7.46 11.94 -1.36
CA ASN A 217 -6.45 11.34 -0.51
C ASN A 217 -5.49 12.41 0.03
N ARG A 218 -5.27 12.42 1.35
CA ARG A 218 -4.38 13.39 2.02
C ARG A 218 -2.96 13.37 1.44
N THR A 219 -2.39 12.19 1.21
CA THR A 219 -1.06 12.04 0.62
C THR A 219 -1.02 12.52 -0.82
N SER A 220 -2.04 12.20 -1.62
CA SER A 220 -2.16 12.72 -2.98
C SER A 220 -2.22 14.25 -3.00
N LYS A 221 -3.08 14.85 -2.18
CA LYS A 221 -3.17 16.31 -2.05
C LYS A 221 -1.82 16.94 -1.71
N SER A 222 -1.08 16.36 -0.76
CA SER A 222 0.28 16.83 -0.42
C SER A 222 1.29 16.70 -1.57
N ILE A 223 1.17 15.67 -2.41
CA ILE A 223 2.05 15.48 -3.58
C ILE A 223 1.68 16.44 -4.72
N LEU A 224 0.38 16.62 -5.00
CA LEU A 224 -0.10 17.53 -6.04
C LEU A 224 0.24 18.99 -5.73
N GLN A 225 0.25 19.35 -4.45
CA GLN A 225 0.65 20.69 -3.97
C GLN A 225 2.15 20.80 -3.70
N TRP A 226 2.93 19.74 -3.96
CA TRP A 226 4.35 19.75 -3.67
C TRP A 226 5.09 20.72 -4.59
N THR A 227 5.94 21.55 -4.01
CA THR A 227 6.84 22.44 -4.74
C THR A 227 8.29 22.16 -4.38
N SER A 228 9.19 22.39 -5.34
CA SER A 228 10.62 22.22 -5.13
C SER A 228 11.15 23.30 -4.20
N ASN A 229 11.38 22.94 -2.94
CA ASN A 229 12.04 23.82 -1.98
C ASN A 229 13.56 23.77 -2.19
N GLN A 230 14.06 24.64 -3.07
CA GLN A 230 15.49 24.75 -3.43
C GLN A 230 16.43 25.11 -2.27
N ARG A 231 15.89 25.46 -1.09
CA ARG A 231 16.68 25.85 0.09
C ARG A 231 17.55 24.70 0.63
N LEU A 232 17.15 23.45 0.45
CA LEU A 232 17.92 22.29 0.89
C LEU A 232 18.77 21.74 -0.26
N LYS A 233 20.04 21.41 0.02
CA LYS A 233 20.93 20.74 -0.95
C LYS A 233 20.43 19.33 -1.35
N LYS A 234 19.48 18.77 -0.59
CA LYS A 234 18.97 17.40 -0.76
C LYS A 234 17.54 17.43 -1.28
N ASP A 235 17.31 16.71 -2.37
CA ASP A 235 15.97 16.56 -2.95
C ASP A 235 15.06 15.70 -2.04
N SER A 236 13.79 16.07 -1.98
CA SER A 236 12.74 15.22 -1.39
C SER A 236 12.53 13.97 -2.25
N PRO A 237 11.91 12.90 -1.73
CA PRO A 237 11.55 11.73 -2.54
C PRO A 237 10.77 12.11 -3.80
N VAL A 238 9.79 13.01 -3.67
CA VAL A 238 9.00 13.54 -4.80
C VAL A 238 9.88 14.35 -5.76
N GLY A 239 10.80 15.17 -5.26
CA GLY A 239 11.71 15.96 -6.09
C GLY A 239 12.68 15.09 -6.90
N VAL A 240 13.22 14.02 -6.31
CA VAL A 240 14.03 13.04 -7.05
C VAL A 240 13.20 12.37 -8.15
N MET A 241 11.94 12.05 -7.87
CA MET A 241 11.04 11.44 -8.86
C MET A 241 10.68 12.41 -9.99
N TRP A 242 10.45 13.69 -9.68
CA TRP A 242 10.24 14.75 -10.66
C TRP A 242 11.43 14.85 -11.62
N LYS A 243 12.65 14.97 -11.09
CA LYS A 243 13.89 15.07 -11.90
C LYS A 243 14.14 13.84 -12.77
N ARG A 244 13.57 12.69 -12.41
CA ARG A 244 13.66 11.43 -13.17
C ARG A 244 12.55 11.26 -14.19
N GLY A 245 11.66 12.24 -14.37
CA GLY A 245 10.53 12.17 -15.30
C GLY A 245 9.46 11.16 -14.89
N LEU A 246 9.35 10.81 -13.60
CA LEU A 246 8.39 9.83 -13.10
C LEU A 246 7.04 10.44 -12.68
N LEU A 247 6.80 11.71 -12.98
CA LEU A 247 5.59 12.44 -12.58
C LEU A 247 4.74 12.92 -13.77
N ASP A 248 5.25 12.75 -14.99
CA ASP A 248 4.65 13.24 -16.24
C ASP A 248 3.89 12.11 -16.94
N PHE A 249 2.76 11.73 -16.34
CA PHE A 249 1.87 10.71 -16.89
C PHE A 249 0.49 11.32 -17.14
N ASN A 250 -0.06 11.10 -18.34
CA ASN A 250 -1.49 11.31 -18.58
C ASN A 250 -2.25 10.19 -17.86
N ILE A 251 -2.84 10.50 -16.72
CA ILE A 251 -3.53 9.53 -15.85
C ILE A 251 -5.00 9.88 -15.78
N GLU A 252 -5.85 8.91 -16.12
CA GLU A 252 -7.29 9.04 -15.91
C GLU A 252 -7.60 9.15 -14.41
N PRO A 253 -8.43 10.13 -14.00
CA PRO A 253 -8.82 10.28 -12.61
C PRO A 253 -9.58 9.04 -12.14
N CYS A 254 -9.22 8.56 -10.95
CA CYS A 254 -10.00 7.54 -10.28
C CYS A 254 -11.23 8.24 -9.70
N ILE A 255 -12.41 7.90 -10.21
CA ILE A 255 -13.68 8.33 -9.61
C ILE A 255 -13.82 7.53 -8.30
N PRO A 256 -13.66 8.14 -7.12
CA PRO A 256 -13.84 7.40 -5.89
C PRO A 256 -15.33 7.09 -5.76
N PHE A 257 -15.65 5.82 -5.57
CA PHE A 257 -16.94 5.49 -4.97
C PHE A 257 -16.97 6.15 -3.60
N SER A 258 -18.02 6.91 -3.31
CA SER A 258 -18.26 7.44 -1.97
C SER A 258 -18.29 6.26 -1.01
N CYS A 259 -17.23 6.11 -0.22
CA CYS A 259 -17.21 5.11 0.83
C CYS A 259 -18.25 5.56 1.85
N LEU A 260 -19.32 4.78 1.99
CA LEU A 260 -20.31 4.96 3.05
C LEU A 260 -19.54 5.07 4.37
N THR A 261 -19.68 6.20 5.06
CA THR A 261 -19.14 6.32 6.41
C THR A 261 -19.85 5.30 7.31
N PRO A 262 -19.21 4.77 8.37
CA PRO A 262 -19.85 3.83 9.29
C PRO A 262 -21.17 4.35 9.89
N ASN A 263 -21.34 5.67 9.91
CA ASN A 263 -22.49 6.37 10.46
C ASN A 263 -23.55 6.73 9.40
N THR A 264 -23.34 6.35 8.14
CA THR A 264 -24.33 6.61 7.08
C THR A 264 -25.46 5.61 7.27
N SER A 265 -26.65 6.10 7.64
CA SER A 265 -27.85 5.28 7.63
C SER A 265 -28.08 4.80 6.20
N LEU A 266 -27.97 3.49 5.99
CA LEU A 266 -28.41 2.89 4.75
C LEU A 266 -29.93 2.97 4.70
N ASP A 267 -30.47 3.36 3.55
CA ASP A 267 -31.89 3.19 3.30
C ASP A 267 -32.25 1.73 3.56
N ARG A 268 -33.41 1.48 4.16
CA ARG A 268 -33.88 0.12 4.42
C ARG A 268 -33.94 -0.63 3.10
N VAL A 269 -32.98 -1.52 2.90
CA VAL A 269 -32.98 -2.45 1.78
C VAL A 269 -34.13 -3.42 2.01
N SER A 270 -35.15 -3.38 1.16
CA SER A 270 -36.18 -4.40 1.13
C SER A 270 -35.65 -5.61 0.36
N PHE A 271 -35.55 -6.74 1.05
CA PHE A 271 -35.30 -8.02 0.39
C PHE A 271 -36.65 -8.60 -0.01
N ASN A 272 -36.86 -8.80 -1.32
CA ASN A 272 -37.96 -9.63 -1.79
C ASN A 272 -37.43 -11.05 -2.00
N ASP A 273 -37.64 -11.91 -1.02
CA ASP A 273 -37.26 -13.32 -1.02
C ASP A 273 -38.41 -14.25 -1.45
N GLN A 274 -39.57 -13.68 -1.82
CA GLN A 274 -40.74 -14.43 -2.22
C GLN A 274 -40.69 -14.75 -3.71
N LEU A 275 -40.61 -16.04 -4.03
CA LEU A 275 -40.93 -16.54 -5.36
C LEU A 275 -42.45 -16.34 -5.59
N LEU A 276 -42.84 -15.98 -6.83
CA LEU A 276 -44.25 -15.82 -7.23
C LEU A 276 -45.09 -17.09 -6.98
N SER A 277 -44.44 -18.26 -6.89
CA SER A 277 -45.02 -19.52 -6.46
C SER A 277 -44.01 -20.32 -5.63
N SER A 278 -44.47 -21.00 -4.56
CA SER A 278 -43.61 -21.85 -3.75
C SER A 278 -43.26 -23.14 -4.50
N ALA A 279 -41.96 -23.38 -4.69
CA ALA A 279 -41.45 -24.52 -5.44
C ALA A 279 -40.35 -25.26 -4.67
N SER A 280 -40.49 -26.58 -4.55
CA SER A 280 -39.47 -27.46 -3.96
C SER A 280 -38.38 -27.78 -4.99
N LYS A 281 -37.12 -27.49 -4.66
CA LYS A 281 -35.94 -27.78 -5.49
C LYS A 281 -35.79 -29.25 -5.90
N HIS A 282 -36.42 -30.18 -5.17
CA HIS A 282 -36.24 -31.62 -5.36
C HIS A 282 -37.24 -32.26 -6.32
N THR A 283 -38.26 -31.53 -6.78
CA THR A 283 -39.41 -32.12 -7.49
C THR A 283 -39.72 -31.51 -8.85
N GLN A 284 -38.92 -30.56 -9.36
CA GLN A 284 -39.23 -29.85 -10.62
C GLN A 284 -38.14 -29.98 -11.69
N HIS A 285 -38.60 -30.03 -12.95
CA HIS A 285 -37.75 -30.09 -14.15
C HIS A 285 -36.96 -28.77 -14.32
N PRO A 286 -35.68 -28.81 -14.74
CA PRO A 286 -34.83 -27.61 -14.88
C PRO A 286 -35.43 -26.47 -15.73
N GLU A 287 -36.23 -26.83 -16.74
CA GLU A 287 -36.91 -25.87 -17.63
C GLU A 287 -37.99 -25.05 -16.91
N MET A 288 -38.72 -25.67 -15.98
CA MET A 288 -39.75 -24.97 -15.19
C MET A 288 -39.12 -23.95 -14.24
N MET A 289 -38.01 -24.32 -13.60
CA MET A 289 -37.23 -23.41 -12.73
C MET A 289 -36.66 -22.23 -13.52
N ARG A 290 -36.20 -22.48 -14.76
CA ARG A 290 -35.77 -21.42 -15.68
C ARG A 290 -36.93 -20.48 -16.01
N GLN A 291 -38.12 -21.00 -16.30
CA GLN A 291 -39.27 -20.18 -16.65
C GLN A 291 -39.76 -19.29 -15.49
N LEU A 292 -39.84 -19.83 -14.27
CA LEU A 292 -40.17 -19.06 -13.06
C LEU A 292 -39.15 -17.95 -12.78
N SER A 293 -37.85 -18.22 -13.02
CA SER A 293 -36.81 -17.21 -12.86
C SER A 293 -36.91 -16.08 -13.91
N LEU A 294 -37.27 -16.43 -15.16
CA LEU A 294 -37.48 -15.44 -16.22
C LEU A 294 -38.69 -14.57 -15.94
N GLU A 295 -39.78 -15.15 -15.41
CA GLU A 295 -40.98 -14.41 -15.03
C GLU A 295 -40.72 -13.39 -13.90
N LEU A 296 -39.92 -13.78 -12.91
CA LEU A 296 -39.44 -12.85 -11.88
C LEU A 296 -38.59 -11.72 -12.47
N ILE A 297 -37.67 -12.04 -13.38
CA ILE A 297 -36.81 -11.04 -14.04
C ILE A 297 -37.65 -10.07 -14.88
N THR A 298 -38.69 -10.54 -15.57
CA THR A 298 -39.59 -9.67 -16.35
C THR A 298 -40.48 -8.78 -15.49
N ASN A 299 -40.76 -9.19 -14.24
CA ASN A 299 -41.55 -8.40 -13.30
C ASN A 299 -40.72 -7.34 -12.55
N ILE A 300 -39.40 -7.30 -12.75
CA ILE A 300 -38.57 -6.19 -12.25
C ILE A 300 -38.97 -4.91 -13.01
N PRO A 301 -39.25 -3.80 -12.30
CA PRO A 301 -39.61 -2.55 -12.95
C PRO A 301 -38.58 -2.15 -14.01
N SER A 302 -39.04 -1.70 -15.18
CA SER A 302 -38.15 -1.28 -16.27
C SER A 302 -37.21 -0.14 -15.89
N GLN A 303 -37.58 0.64 -14.87
CA GLN A 303 -36.81 1.76 -14.31
C GLN A 303 -35.76 1.32 -13.26
N ALA A 304 -35.71 0.04 -12.91
CA ALA A 304 -34.80 -0.47 -11.90
C ALA A 304 -33.39 -0.71 -12.48
N LEU A 305 -32.35 -0.30 -11.74
CA LEU A 305 -30.98 -0.71 -12.03
C LEU A 305 -30.81 -2.19 -11.73
N VAL A 306 -30.65 -3.01 -12.76
CA VAL A 306 -30.47 -4.46 -12.59
C VAL A 306 -29.00 -4.80 -12.48
N LEU A 307 -28.61 -5.37 -11.33
CA LEU A 307 -27.26 -5.86 -11.03
C LEU A 307 -27.24 -7.38 -11.05
N TYR A 308 -26.41 -7.95 -11.91
CA TYR A 308 -26.15 -9.38 -11.99
C TYR A 308 -24.78 -9.65 -11.39
N THR A 309 -24.72 -10.59 -10.45
CA THR A 309 -23.45 -10.98 -9.82
C THR A 309 -23.19 -12.45 -10.10
N ASP A 310 -22.01 -12.76 -10.60
CA ASP A 310 -21.58 -14.15 -10.78
C ASP A 310 -20.28 -14.39 -9.99
N GLY A 311 -20.17 -15.57 -9.38
CA GLY A 311 -19.02 -15.99 -8.59
C GLY A 311 -18.49 -17.30 -9.12
N SER A 312 -17.27 -17.29 -9.67
CA SER A 312 -16.60 -18.50 -10.14
C SER A 312 -15.51 -18.92 -9.15
N LYS A 313 -15.39 -20.22 -8.93
CA LYS A 313 -14.29 -20.83 -8.18
C LYS A 313 -13.61 -21.84 -9.10
N SER A 314 -12.32 -21.64 -9.37
CA SER A 314 -11.53 -22.63 -10.08
C SER A 314 -11.18 -23.81 -9.17
N ASP A 315 -10.94 -24.97 -9.76
CA ASP A 315 -10.46 -26.18 -9.06
C ASP A 315 -9.14 -25.94 -8.31
N SER A 316 -8.37 -24.93 -8.73
CA SER A 316 -7.16 -24.43 -8.06
C SER A 316 -7.43 -23.50 -6.86
N GLY A 317 -8.67 -23.40 -6.39
CA GLY A 317 -9.05 -22.61 -5.22
C GLY A 317 -9.09 -21.09 -5.45
N ARG A 318 -8.96 -20.61 -6.70
CA ARG A 318 -9.07 -19.18 -7.01
C ARG A 318 -10.53 -18.82 -7.17
N THR A 319 -10.98 -17.84 -6.41
CA THR A 319 -12.31 -17.27 -6.54
C THR A 319 -12.23 -15.98 -7.36
N GLY A 320 -13.24 -15.74 -8.20
CA GLY A 320 -13.43 -14.49 -8.92
C GLY A 320 -14.90 -14.13 -8.92
N SER A 321 -15.21 -12.84 -8.78
CA SER A 321 -16.58 -12.35 -8.93
C SER A 321 -16.69 -11.34 -10.06
N GLY A 322 -17.80 -11.39 -10.77
CA GLY A 322 -18.20 -10.44 -11.80
C GLY A 322 -19.47 -9.73 -11.38
N VAL A 323 -19.55 -8.44 -11.69
CA VAL A 323 -20.79 -7.67 -11.62
C VAL A 323 -21.10 -7.12 -13.00
N TYR A 324 -22.30 -7.36 -13.48
CA TYR A 324 -22.85 -6.81 -14.72
C TYR A 324 -24.05 -5.94 -14.34
N ALA A 325 -24.03 -4.66 -14.70
CA ALA A 325 -25.15 -3.75 -14.52
C ALA A 325 -25.66 -3.27 -15.87
N LYS A 326 -26.97 -3.11 -16.00
CA LYS A 326 -27.59 -2.47 -17.17
C LYS A 326 -28.46 -1.31 -16.66
N ALA A 327 -28.14 -0.09 -17.11
CA ALA A 327 -28.90 1.11 -16.80
C ALA A 327 -29.94 1.42 -17.89
N GLU A 328 -30.89 2.32 -17.58
CA GLU A 328 -32.02 2.71 -18.44
C GLU A 328 -31.62 3.26 -19.81
N ASP A 329 -30.48 3.96 -19.88
CA ASP A 329 -29.95 4.61 -21.09
C ASP A 329 -29.16 3.66 -22.00
N GLY A 330 -29.15 2.35 -21.68
CA GLY A 330 -28.38 1.36 -22.40
C GLY A 330 -26.91 1.30 -21.98
N LEU A 331 -26.48 2.08 -20.97
CA LEU A 331 -25.15 1.94 -20.39
C LEU A 331 -25.02 0.58 -19.71
N VAL A 332 -23.96 -0.13 -20.10
CA VAL A 332 -23.61 -1.45 -19.59
C VAL A 332 -22.34 -1.34 -18.76
N PHE A 333 -22.44 -1.63 -17.47
CA PHE A 333 -21.30 -1.68 -16.57
C PHE A 333 -20.85 -3.12 -16.38
N ARG A 334 -19.55 -3.38 -16.54
CA ARG A 334 -18.94 -4.69 -16.27
C ARG A 334 -17.75 -4.50 -15.34
N CYS A 335 -17.84 -5.08 -14.15
CA CYS A 335 -16.73 -5.11 -13.20
C CYS A 335 -16.29 -6.56 -12.97
N ARG A 336 -14.97 -6.80 -12.98
CA ARG A 336 -14.38 -8.10 -12.64
C ARG A 336 -13.47 -7.94 -11.44
N PHE A 337 -13.88 -8.50 -10.31
CA PHE A 337 -13.06 -8.56 -9.11
C PHE A 337 -12.19 -9.82 -9.19
N ARG A 338 -10.94 -9.64 -9.61
CA ARG A 338 -9.86 -10.59 -9.29
C ARG A 338 -9.26 -10.16 -7.95
N ASN A 339 -8.49 -11.03 -7.30
CA ASN A 339 -7.81 -10.80 -5.99
C ASN A 339 -6.97 -9.50 -5.84
N GLN A 340 -7.00 -8.60 -6.82
CA GLN A 340 -6.66 -7.18 -6.70
C GLN A 340 -7.76 -6.35 -7.40
N ILE A 341 -8.45 -5.50 -6.64
CA ILE A 341 -9.51 -4.60 -7.11
C ILE A 341 -8.99 -3.79 -8.30
N THR A 342 -9.41 -4.16 -9.52
CA THR A 342 -9.12 -3.43 -10.75
C THR A 342 -10.43 -3.31 -11.50
N VAL A 343 -11.06 -2.14 -11.46
CA VAL A 343 -12.19 -1.80 -12.32
C VAL A 343 -11.61 -1.38 -13.67
N ARG A 344 -12.02 -2.03 -14.77
CA ARG A 344 -11.72 -1.56 -16.13
C ARG A 344 -13.02 -1.15 -16.78
N PHE A 345 -13.07 0.07 -17.31
CA PHE A 345 -14.13 0.55 -18.18
C PHE A 345 -13.81 0.12 -19.61
N SER A 346 -14.81 -0.33 -20.37
CA SER A 346 -14.63 -0.67 -21.78
C SER A 346 -15.86 -0.30 -22.59
N ASP A 347 -15.76 0.76 -23.38
CA ASP A 347 -16.75 1.12 -24.41
C ASP A 347 -16.44 0.35 -25.69
N ARG A 348 -16.80 -0.94 -25.76
CA ARG A 348 -16.95 -1.63 -27.06
C ARG A 348 -18.05 -2.67 -27.01
N ASN A 349 -19.00 -2.52 -27.93
CA ASN A 349 -20.00 -3.51 -28.29
C ASN A 349 -19.34 -4.86 -28.58
N PHE A 350 -19.54 -5.82 -27.68
CA PHE A 350 -19.27 -7.23 -27.92
C PHE A 350 -20.59 -7.98 -27.73
N LEU A 351 -21.13 -8.47 -28.83
CA LEU A 351 -22.26 -9.40 -28.86
C LEU A 351 -21.94 -10.61 -27.97
N PRO A 352 -22.86 -11.07 -27.10
CA PRO A 352 -22.66 -12.26 -26.31
C PRO A 352 -22.62 -13.47 -27.25
N SER A 353 -21.52 -14.21 -27.21
CA SER A 353 -21.45 -15.55 -27.78
C SER A 353 -22.33 -16.47 -26.94
N GLU A 354 -23.43 -16.93 -27.54
CA GLU A 354 -24.12 -18.14 -27.09
C GLU A 354 -23.14 -19.31 -27.16
N LYS A 355 -22.95 -20.00 -26.03
CA LYS A 355 -22.48 -21.38 -25.97
C LYS A 355 -23.07 -22.05 -24.71
N PRO A 356 -23.26 -23.38 -24.79
CA PRO A 356 -24.54 -24.06 -24.67
C PRO A 356 -25.06 -24.25 -23.25
#